data_AF-A0AA35N5Q1-F1
#
_entry.id   AF-A0AA35N5Q1-F1
#
_cell.length_a   1.000
_cell.length_b   1.000
_cell.length_c   1.000
_cell.angle_alpha   90.00
_cell.angle_beta   90.00
_cell.angle_gamma   90.00
#
_symmetry.space_group_name_H-M   'P 1'
#
loop_
_entity.id
_entity.type
_entity.pdbx_description
1 polymer ?
#
loop_
_entity_poly.entity_id
_entity_poly.type
_entity_poly.pdbx_seq_one_letter_code
_entity_poly.pdbx_strand_id
1 'polypeptide(L)' 'MNDEYVHGEGMRLTFTPAEFDVLCSQARKHKMPVRKFVSWMVKCFINTVPTEETKRAK' A
#
# COMPACT_ATOMS: atom_id res chain seq x y z
N MET A 1 16.51 10.23 7.79
CA MET A 1 15.41 9.30 8.13
C MET A 1 15.90 7.89 7.85
N ASN A 2 16.31 7.16 8.89
CA ASN A 2 16.58 5.73 8.79
C ASN A 2 15.23 5.01 8.89
N ASP A 3 14.70 4.56 7.75
CA ASP A 3 13.52 3.67 7.68
C ASP A 3 13.97 2.27 8.13
N GLU A 4 14.25 2.11 9.42
CA GLU A 4 14.66 0.83 9.99
C GLU A 4 13.46 -0.13 9.96
N TYR A 5 13.63 -1.25 9.27
CA TYR A 5 12.57 -2.25 9.11
C TYR A 5 12.43 -3.05 10.40
N VAL A 6 11.40 -2.77 11.19
CA VAL A 6 11.08 -3.59 12.37
C VAL A 6 10.40 -4.89 11.88
N HIS A 7 11.14 -5.99 11.95
CA HIS A 7 10.73 -7.32 11.48
C HIS A 7 9.55 -7.95 12.24
N GLY A 8 9.05 -7.34 13.32
CA GLY A 8 8.06 -7.94 14.24
C GLY A 8 6.58 -7.67 13.92
N GLU A 9 6.25 -6.66 13.12
CA GLU A 9 4.85 -6.21 12.88
C GLU A 9 4.50 -6.10 11.38
N GLY A 10 5.27 -6.77 10.52
CA GLY A 10 5.05 -6.73 9.07
C GLY A 10 3.99 -7.71 8.60
N MET A 11 2.99 -7.24 7.84
CA MET A 11 2.08 -8.12 7.11
C MET A 11 2.80 -8.73 5.90
N ARG A 12 2.79 -10.06 5.78
CA ARG A 12 3.29 -10.75 4.58
C ARG A 12 2.22 -10.67 3.49
N LEU A 13 2.60 -10.11 2.34
CA LEU A 13 1.77 -10.09 1.13
C LEU A 13 2.32 -11.12 0.14
N THR A 14 1.44 -11.88 -0.48
CA THR A 14 1.78 -12.85 -1.52
C THR A 14 1.16 -12.42 -2.84
N PHE A 15 1.95 -12.49 -3.90
CA PHE A 15 1.56 -12.14 -5.26
C PHE A 15 1.94 -13.28 -6.19
N THR A 16 1.18 -13.48 -7.25
CA THR A 16 1.66 -14.21 -8.42
C THR A 16 2.79 -13.42 -9.10
N PRO A 17 3.66 -14.07 -9.90
CA PRO A 17 4.72 -13.35 -10.62
C PRO A 17 4.19 -12.20 -11.48
N ALA A 18 3.09 -12.41 -12.20
CA ALA A 18 2.48 -11.40 -13.07
C ALA A 18 1.97 -10.18 -12.27
N GLU A 19 1.31 -10.41 -11.14
CA GLU A 19 0.85 -9.32 -10.27
C GLU A 19 2.02 -8.53 -9.67
N PHE A 20 3.10 -9.22 -9.30
CA PHE A 20 4.29 -8.58 -8.76
C PHE A 20 5.02 -7.72 -9.81
N ASP A 21 5.06 -8.16 -11.06
CA ASP A 21 5.62 -7.37 -12.17
C ASP A 21 4.82 -6.10 -12.43
N VAL A 22 3.48 -6.19 -12.38
CA VAL A 22 2.60 -5.02 -12.48
C VAL A 22 2.87 -4.06 -11.32
N LEU A 23 2.93 -4.58 -10.08
CA LEU A 23 3.23 -3.78 -8.90
C LEU A 23 4.57 -3.04 -9.04
N CYS A 24 5.62 -3.74 -9.48
CA CYS A 24 6.94 -3.16 -9.73
C CYS A 24 6.90 -2.08 -10.81
N SER A 25 6.17 -2.32 -11.90
CA SER A 25 5.99 -1.34 -12.98
C SER A 25 5.33 -0.06 -12.49
N GLN A 26 4.27 -0.17 -11.67
CA GLN A 26 3.60 0.99 -11.10
C GLN A 26 4.47 1.74 -10.09
N ALA A 27 5.16 1.02 -9.20
CA ALA A 27 6.09 1.64 -8.25
C ALA A 27 7.18 2.47 -8.96
N ARG A 28 7.71 1.97 -10.09
CA ARG A 28 8.67 2.69 -10.93
C ARG A 28 8.08 3.96 -11.55
N LYS A 29 6.85 3.91 -12.08
CA LYS A 29 6.16 5.11 -12.62
C LYS A 29 6.01 6.21 -11.57
N HIS A 30 5.77 5.82 -10.32
CA HIS A 30 5.67 6.74 -9.17
C HIS A 30 7.03 7.12 -8.56
N LYS A 31 8.15 6.60 -9.09
CA LYS A 31 9.52 6.80 -8.57
C LYS A 31 9.64 6.43 -7.08
N MET A 32 8.94 5.38 -6.65
CA MET A 32 8.95 4.90 -5.27
C MET A 32 9.48 3.47 -5.16
N PRO A 33 10.19 3.12 -4.09
CA PRO A 33 10.44 1.72 -3.74
C PRO A 33 9.12 0.96 -3.57
N VAL A 34 9.04 -0.28 -4.04
CA VAL A 34 7.81 -1.12 -4.02
C VAL A 34 7.14 -1.13 -2.64
N ARG A 35 7.92 -1.29 -1.57
CA ARG A 35 7.38 -1.26 -0.19
C ARG A 35 6.71 0.08 0.16
N LYS A 36 7.32 1.21 -0.20
CA LYS A 36 6.74 2.55 0.04
C LYS A 36 5.51 2.77 -0.83
N PHE A 37 5.53 2.26 -2.07
CA PHE A 37 4.39 2.30 -2.98
C PHE A 37 3.19 1.52 -2.44
N VAL A 38 3.39 0.31 -1.90
CA VAL A 38 2.32 -0.48 -1.26
C VAL A 38 1.72 0.27 -0.06
N SER A 39 2.56 0.84 0.81
CA SER A 39 2.07 1.64 1.94
C SER A 39 1.26 2.85 1.49
N TRP A 40 1.71 3.54 0.44
CA TRP A 40 0.98 4.66 -0.15
C TRP A 40 -0.36 4.23 -0.74
N MET A 41 -0.40 3.13 -1.50
CA MET A 41 -1.65 2.58 -2.06
C MET A 41 -2.67 2.26 -0.96
N VAL A 42 -2.24 1.60 0.12
CA VAL A 42 -3.13 1.25 1.24
C VAL A 42 -3.69 2.52 1.90
N LYS A 43 -2.86 3.55 2.10
CA LYS A 43 -3.33 4.84 2.63
C LYS A 43 -4.35 5.50 1.71
N CYS A 44 -4.07 5.52 0.40
CA CYS A 44 -5.02 6.04 -0.59
C CYS A 44 -6.34 5.28 -0.53
N PHE A 45 -6.30 3.94 -0.51
CA PHE A 45 -7.49 3.12 -0.41
C PHE A 45 -8.31 3.44 0.84
N ILE A 46 -7.69 3.43 2.02
CA ILE A 46 -8.36 3.75 3.30
C ILE A 46 -9.01 5.14 3.25
N ASN A 47 -8.32 6.14 2.70
CA ASN A 47 -8.84 7.51 2.62
C ASN A 47 -9.94 7.69 1.55
N THR A 48 -9.99 6.80 0.55
CA THR A 48 -11.03 6.82 -0.49
C THR A 48 -12.26 5.99 -0.14
N VAL A 49 -12.14 5.05 0.80
CA VAL A 49 -13.28 4.28 1.29
C VAL A 49 -14.04 5.15 2.30
N PRO A 50 -15.28 5.58 2.01
CA PRO A 50 -16.10 6.22 3.02
C PRO A 50 -16.27 5.22 4.16
N THR A 51 -15.77 5.57 5.36
CA THR A 51 -16.09 4.81 6.57
C THR A 51 -17.60 4.72 6.68
N GLU A 52 -18.14 3.52 6.92
CA GLU A 52 -19.59 3.31 7.06
C GLU A 52 -20.19 4.19 8.19
N GLU A 53 -19.37 4.67 9.13
CA GLU A 53 -19.74 5.72 10.10
C GLU A 53 -20.13 7.07 9.44
N THR A 54 -19.51 7.44 8.33
CA THR A 54 -19.79 8.71 7.63
C THR A 54 -21.12 8.66 6.85
N LYS A 55 -21.65 7.46 6.54
CA LYS A 55 -22.96 7.31 5.89
C LYS A 55 -24.13 7.41 6.86
N ARG A 56 -23.90 7.25 8.17
CA ARG A 56 -24.97 7.30 9.19
C ARG A 56 -25.22 8.68 9.78
N ALA A 57 -24.38 9.66 9.43
CA ALA A 57 -24.43 11.03 9.95
C ALA A 57 -25.01 12.06 8.96
N LYS A 58 -25.71 11.63 7.90
CA LYS A 58 -26.37 12.55 6.95
C LYS A 58 -27.84 12.21 6.75
#